data_AF-A0A1R0WH19-F1
#
_entry.id   AF-A0A1R0WH19-F1
#
_cell.length_a   1.000
_cell.length_b   1.000
_cell.length_c   1.000
_cell.angle_alpha   90.00
_cell.angle_beta   90.00
_cell.angle_gamma   90.00
#
_symmetry.space_group_name_H-M   'P 1'
#
loop_
_entity.id
_entity.type
_entity.pdbx_description
1 polymer ?
#
loop_
_entity_poly.entity_id
_entity_poly.type
_entity_poly.pdbx_seq_one_letter_code
_entity_poly.pdbx_strand_id
1 'polypeptide(L)'
;MKVKKLHPDAVIPQYAKPGDSGFDLVAVEDVYMPAGETCKIPIGLAFEIPEGYEMQIRPRSGMTSKTKIRVQLGTIDSGYRGEVSVIADNIAKMASYYVHKGERIAQGVIAPVVKVEFEEVEELSTTERGSGGFGHTGY
;
A
#
# COMPACT_ATOMS: atom_id res chain seq x y z
N MET A 1 17.85 2.29 -1.00
CA MET A 1 16.96 1.11 -0.92
C MET A 1 17.47 0.06 -1.89
N LYS A 2 17.72 -1.18 -1.45
CA LYS A 2 18.06 -2.29 -2.38
C LYS A 2 16.77 -3.01 -2.80
N VAL A 3 16.78 -3.61 -3.98
CA VAL A 3 15.65 -4.36 -4.53
C VAL A 3 16.14 -5.69 -5.11
N LYS A 4 15.43 -6.77 -4.85
CA LYS A 4 15.70 -8.10 -5.39
C LYS A 4 14.51 -8.55 -6.24
N LYS A 5 14.77 -8.93 -7.49
CA LYS A 5 13.78 -9.67 -8.29
C LYS A 5 13.65 -11.10 -7.74
N LEU A 6 12.42 -11.48 -7.44
CA LEU A 6 12.03 -12.84 -7.09
C LEU A 6 11.42 -13.57 -8.30
N HIS A 7 10.98 -12.81 -9.29
CA HIS A 7 10.46 -13.32 -10.56
C HIS A 7 11.20 -12.66 -11.74
N PRO A 8 11.53 -13.40 -12.82
CA PRO A 8 12.29 -12.88 -13.95
C PRO A 8 11.63 -11.67 -14.63
N ASP A 9 10.30 -11.68 -14.70
CA ASP A 9 9.50 -10.62 -15.31
C ASP A 9 9.20 -9.43 -14.39
N ALA A 10 9.68 -9.45 -13.14
CA ALA A 10 9.43 -8.36 -12.21
C ALA A 10 10.03 -7.05 -12.75
N VAL A 11 9.27 -5.96 -12.67
CA VAL A 11 9.68 -4.64 -13.18
C VAL A 11 10.27 -3.82 -12.04
N ILE A 12 11.54 -3.43 -12.16
CA ILE A 12 12.17 -2.55 -11.16
C ILE A 12 11.49 -1.17 -11.21
N PRO A 13 10.94 -0.66 -10.09
CA PRO A 13 10.21 0.60 -10.10
C PRO A 13 11.10 1.80 -10.39
N GLN A 14 10.50 2.82 -10.99
CA GLN A 14 11.10 4.13 -11.20
C GLN A 14 10.07 5.21 -10.88
N TYR A 15 10.56 6.35 -10.40
CA TYR A 15 9.74 7.55 -10.30
C TYR A 15 9.46 8.08 -11.71
N ALA A 16 8.20 8.38 -12.02
CA ALA A 16 7.81 8.75 -13.37
C ALA A 16 8.26 10.18 -13.73
N LYS A 17 8.25 11.10 -12.75
CA LYS A 17 8.67 12.49 -12.92
C LYS A 17 9.50 12.98 -11.73
N PRO A 18 10.34 14.02 -11.93
CA PRO A 18 10.96 14.74 -10.82
C PRO A 18 9.90 15.27 -9.85
N GLY A 19 10.07 14.96 -8.56
CA GLY A 19 9.18 15.39 -7.48
C GLY A 19 8.00 14.45 -7.20
N ASP A 20 7.81 13.37 -7.97
CA ASP A 20 6.81 12.36 -7.63
C ASP A 20 7.13 11.70 -6.29
N SER A 21 6.13 11.57 -5.42
CA SER A 21 6.30 10.97 -4.10
C SER A 21 6.36 9.44 -4.12
N GLY A 22 5.73 8.82 -5.13
CA GLY A 22 5.65 7.38 -5.27
C GLY A 22 6.19 6.86 -6.60
N PHE A 23 6.52 5.57 -6.60
CA PHE A 23 6.89 4.81 -7.79
C PHE A 23 5.85 3.74 -8.10
N ASP A 24 5.61 3.49 -9.39
CA ASP A 24 4.59 2.52 -9.82
C ASP A 24 4.98 1.08 -9.43
N LEU A 25 4.02 0.32 -8.91
CA LEU A 25 4.12 -1.12 -8.63
C LEU A 25 3.38 -1.88 -9.73
N VAL A 26 4.04 -2.89 -10.28
CA VAL A 26 3.62 -3.59 -11.51
C VAL A 26 3.28 -5.04 -11.20
N ALA A 27 2.12 -5.50 -11.64
CA ALA A 27 1.72 -6.91 -11.53
C ALA A 27 2.70 -7.80 -12.30
N VAL A 28 3.20 -8.85 -11.68
CA VAL A 28 4.18 -9.74 -12.31
C VAL A 28 3.54 -10.90 -13.08
N GLU A 29 2.27 -11.17 -12.80
CA GLU A 29 1.45 -12.19 -13.44
C GLU A 29 0.01 -11.69 -13.59
N ASP A 30 -0.77 -12.44 -14.38
CA ASP A 30 -2.19 -12.20 -14.55
C ASP A 30 -2.95 -12.61 -13.28
N VAL A 31 -3.88 -11.76 -12.83
CA VAL A 31 -4.72 -12.03 -11.65
C VAL A 31 -6.19 -11.81 -11.99
N TYR A 32 -6.96 -12.89 -11.88
CA TYR A 32 -8.41 -12.82 -11.93
C TYR A 32 -8.96 -12.32 -10.59
N MET A 33 -9.74 -11.25 -10.64
CA MET A 33 -10.40 -10.66 -9.47
C MET A 33 -11.92 -10.78 -9.60
N PRO A 34 -12.54 -11.79 -8.97
CA PRO A 34 -13.99 -11.93 -8.96
C PRO A 34 -14.68 -10.71 -8.33
N ALA A 35 -15.95 -10.51 -8.67
CA ALA A 35 -16.76 -9.43 -8.08
C ALA A 35 -16.95 -9.65 -6.58
N GLY A 36 -16.70 -8.62 -5.76
CA GLY A 36 -16.85 -8.67 -4.31
C GLY A 36 -15.67 -9.28 -3.55
N GLU A 37 -14.64 -9.79 -4.24
CA GLU A 37 -13.52 -10.49 -3.62
C GLU A 37 -12.31 -9.59 -3.39
N THR A 38 -11.52 -9.95 -2.38
CA THR A 38 -10.18 -9.42 -2.13
C THR A 38 -9.15 -10.32 -2.77
N CYS A 39 -8.22 -9.74 -3.53
CA CYS A 39 -7.15 -10.49 -4.18
C CYS A 39 -5.78 -9.92 -3.81
N LYS A 40 -4.80 -10.84 -3.73
CA LYS A 40 -3.38 -10.52 -3.61
C LYS A 40 -2.78 -10.51 -5.02
N ILE A 41 -2.18 -9.39 -5.42
CA ILE A 41 -1.54 -9.22 -6.73
C ILE A 41 -0.02 -9.12 -6.50
N PRO A 42 0.76 -10.16 -6.83
CA PRO A 42 2.21 -10.14 -6.63
C PRO A 42 2.90 -9.22 -7.63
N ILE A 43 4.04 -8.66 -7.20
CA ILE A 43 4.88 -7.80 -8.06
C ILE A 43 6.25 -8.43 -8.34
N GLY A 44 6.57 -9.59 -7.75
CA GLY A 44 7.82 -10.30 -7.99
C GLY A 44 9.05 -9.62 -7.40
N LEU A 45 8.90 -8.74 -6.41
CA LEU A 45 9.99 -7.97 -5.81
C LEU A 45 10.02 -8.09 -4.29
N ALA A 46 11.23 -8.15 -3.75
CA ALA A 46 11.53 -7.90 -2.35
C ALA A 46 12.40 -6.64 -2.22
N PHE A 47 12.28 -5.95 -1.09
CA PHE A 47 12.98 -4.70 -0.83
C PHE A 47 13.78 -4.76 0.47
N GLU A 48 14.93 -4.08 0.47
CA GLU A 48 15.66 -3.71 1.68
C GLU A 48 15.40 -2.22 1.92
N ILE A 49 14.30 -1.94 2.63
CA ILE A 49 13.92 -0.60 3.05
C ILE A 49 14.84 -0.19 4.22
N PRO A 50 15.43 1.01 4.21
CA PRO A 50 16.29 1.48 5.29
C PRO A 50 15.55 1.52 6.64
N GLU A 51 16.26 1.28 7.74
CA GLU A 51 15.70 1.51 9.08
C GLU A 51 15.29 2.98 9.26
N GLY A 52 14.23 3.22 10.02
CA GLY A 52 13.62 4.54 10.19
C GLY A 52 12.63 4.91 9.08
N TYR A 53 12.39 4.00 8.13
CA TYR A 53 11.42 4.18 7.05
C TYR A 53 10.51 2.95 6.91
N GLU A 54 9.34 3.18 6.34
CA GLU A 54 8.44 2.16 5.79
C GLU A 54 8.17 2.44 4.31
N MET A 55 7.65 1.44 3.60
CA MET A 55 7.03 1.66 2.30
C MET A 55 5.52 1.49 2.43
N GLN A 56 4.78 2.52 2.06
CA GLN A 56 3.33 2.51 1.99
C GLN A 56 2.88 2.16 0.58
N ILE A 57 2.08 1.10 0.45
CA ILE A 57 1.34 0.79 -0.78
C ILE A 57 0.11 1.70 -0.81
N ARG A 58 -0.02 2.49 -1.89
CA ARG A 58 -1.11 3.44 -2.07
C ARG A 58 -1.82 3.23 -3.42
N PRO A 59 -3.12 3.57 -3.51
CA PRO A 59 -3.85 3.51 -4.76
C PRO A 59 -3.31 4.50 -5.78
N ARG A 60 -3.40 4.15 -7.07
CA ARG A 60 -3.23 5.09 -8.18
C ARG A 60 -4.59 5.70 -8.52
N SER A 61 -4.67 7.03 -8.65
CA SER A 61 -5.93 7.72 -8.91
C SER A 61 -6.64 7.21 -10.17
N GLY A 62 -5.89 6.88 -11.23
CA GLY A 62 -6.43 6.33 -12.47
C GLY A 62 -7.05 4.95 -12.32
N MET A 63 -6.48 4.07 -11.48
CA MET A 63 -7.07 2.75 -11.20
C MET A 63 -8.39 2.93 -10.44
N THR A 64 -8.37 3.75 -9.37
CA THR A 64 -9.54 3.99 -8.53
C THR A 64 -10.70 4.66 -9.28
N SER A 65 -10.41 5.61 -10.19
CA SER A 65 -11.43 6.37 -10.91
C SER A 65 -12.04 5.63 -12.09
N LYS A 66 -11.28 4.77 -12.77
CA LYS A 66 -11.73 4.07 -13.98
C LYS A 66 -12.29 2.68 -13.70
N THR A 67 -11.99 2.11 -12.54
CA THR A 67 -12.37 0.74 -12.20
C THR A 67 -13.08 0.68 -10.84
N LYS A 68 -13.58 -0.52 -10.51
CA LYS A 68 -14.08 -0.85 -9.18
C LYS A 68 -13.02 -1.52 -8.31
N ILE A 69 -11.74 -1.39 -8.67
CA ILE A 69 -10.64 -1.91 -7.88
C ILE A 69 -10.23 -0.88 -6.82
N ARG A 70 -10.12 -1.32 -5.57
CA ARG A 70 -9.71 -0.52 -4.42
C ARG A 70 -8.49 -1.15 -3.80
N VAL A 71 -7.34 -0.52 -4.03
CA VAL A 71 -6.08 -0.92 -3.39
C VAL A 71 -6.18 -0.59 -1.91
N GLN A 72 -6.00 -1.60 -1.06
CA GLN A 72 -5.88 -1.45 0.38
C GLN A 72 -4.54 -0.77 0.69
N LEU A 73 -4.54 0.10 1.72
CA LEU A 73 -3.29 0.64 2.21
C LEU A 73 -2.47 -0.51 2.81
N GLY A 74 -1.21 -0.62 2.39
CA GLY A 74 -0.29 -1.62 2.89
C GLY A 74 0.94 -0.97 3.51
N THR A 75 1.38 -1.48 4.66
CA THR A 75 2.65 -1.12 5.26
C THR A 75 3.65 -2.24 5.01
N ILE A 76 4.78 -1.90 4.40
CA ILE A 76 5.92 -2.80 4.26
C ILE A 76 7.02 -2.32 5.19
N ASP A 77 7.27 -3.09 6.24
CA ASP A 77 8.25 -2.78 7.28
C ASP A 77 9.69 -2.86 6.77
N SER A 78 10.58 -2.07 7.38
CA SER A 78 12.02 -2.11 7.07
C SER A 78 12.69 -3.46 7.29
N GLY A 79 12.12 -4.31 8.15
CA GLY A 79 12.58 -5.69 8.37
C GLY A 79 12.06 -6.71 7.34
N TYR A 80 11.05 -6.37 6.53
CA TYR A 80 10.43 -7.31 5.61
C TYR A 80 11.33 -7.62 4.41
N ARG A 81 11.54 -8.90 4.12
CA ARG A 81 12.36 -9.38 2.98
C ARG A 81 11.62 -10.35 2.06
N GLY A 82 10.33 -10.58 2.33
CA GLY A 82 9.48 -11.39 1.47
C GLY A 82 9.06 -10.65 0.21
N GLU A 83 8.25 -11.33 -0.60
CA GLU A 83 7.65 -10.73 -1.78
C GLU A 83 6.60 -9.69 -1.39
N VAL A 84 6.78 -8.45 -1.86
CA VAL A 84 5.75 -7.43 -1.76
C VAL A 84 4.59 -7.79 -2.69
N SER A 85 3.37 -7.61 -2.21
CA SER A 85 2.17 -7.80 -3.02
C SER A 85 1.20 -6.66 -2.76
N VAL A 86 0.39 -6.32 -3.75
CA VAL A 86 -0.70 -5.36 -3.62
C VAL A 86 -1.96 -6.13 -3.23
N ILE A 87 -2.59 -5.74 -2.14
CA ILE A 87 -3.91 -6.26 -1.76
C ILE A 87 -4.95 -5.29 -2.31
N ALA A 88 -5.92 -5.80 -3.05
CA ALA A 88 -6.97 -4.99 -3.63
C ALA A 88 -8.32 -5.70 -3.60
N ASP A 89 -9.37 -4.92 -3.35
CA ASP A 89 -10.75 -5.39 -3.41
C ASP A 89 -11.37 -5.03 -4.75
N ASN A 90 -12.10 -5.96 -5.34
CA ASN A 90 -13.02 -5.65 -6.41
C ASN A 90 -14.41 -5.34 -5.82
N ILE A 91 -14.70 -4.06 -5.61
CA ILE A 91 -15.99 -3.63 -5.02
C ILE A 91 -17.15 -3.63 -6.02
N ALA A 92 -16.97 -4.17 -7.23
CA ALA A 92 -18.08 -4.35 -8.16
C ALA A 92 -19.04 -5.42 -7.64
N LYS A 93 -20.34 -5.24 -7.88
CA LYS A 93 -21.36 -6.23 -7.47
C LYS A 93 -21.41 -7.47 -8.36
N MET A 94 -21.04 -7.33 -9.64
CA MET A 94 -21.22 -8.41 -10.63
C MET A 94 -20.06 -8.52 -11.63
N ALA A 95 -19.32 -7.43 -11.86
CA ALA A 95 -18.24 -7.44 -12.83
C ALA A 95 -16.93 -7.93 -12.19
N SER A 96 -16.36 -8.99 -12.76
CA SER A 96 -14.97 -9.35 -12.47
C SER A 96 -14.00 -8.37 -13.13
N TYR A 97 -12.76 -8.35 -12.64
CA TYR A 97 -11.65 -7.61 -13.25
C TYR A 97 -10.50 -8.56 -13.51
N TYR A 98 -9.75 -8.31 -14.58
CA TYR A 98 -8.55 -9.05 -14.89
C TYR A 98 -7.38 -8.08 -14.82
N VAL A 99 -6.53 -8.24 -13.81
CA VAL A 99 -5.25 -7.53 -13.78
C VAL A 99 -4.34 -8.27 -14.73
N HIS A 100 -3.78 -7.56 -15.70
CA HIS A 100 -2.83 -8.15 -16.62
C HIS A 100 -1.40 -8.01 -16.10
N LYS A 101 -0.56 -9.01 -16.37
CA LYS A 101 0.89 -8.91 -16.19
C LYS A 101 1.41 -7.63 -16.86
N GLY A 102 2.26 -6.90 -16.16
CA GLY A 102 2.80 -5.61 -16.64
C GLY A 102 1.90 -4.41 -16.36
N GLU A 103 0.68 -4.62 -15.83
CA GLU A 103 -0.20 -3.53 -15.44
C GLU A 103 0.30 -2.83 -14.17
N ARG A 104 0.24 -1.50 -14.18
CA ARG A 104 0.60 -0.65 -13.04
C ARG A 104 -0.59 -0.52 -12.08
N ILE A 105 -0.55 -1.28 -11.01
CA ILE A 105 -1.71 -1.51 -10.13
C ILE A 105 -1.78 -0.58 -8.92
N ALA A 106 -0.63 -0.21 -8.37
CA ALA A 106 -0.50 0.60 -7.16
C ALA A 106 0.78 1.44 -7.25
N GLN A 107 1.06 2.23 -6.21
CA GLN A 107 2.32 2.93 -6.06
C GLN A 107 2.89 2.75 -4.66
N GLY A 108 4.21 2.62 -4.57
CA GLY A 108 4.93 2.61 -3.30
C GLY A 108 5.38 4.03 -2.95
N VAL A 109 5.16 4.46 -1.71
CA VAL A 109 5.67 5.73 -1.15
C VAL A 109 6.54 5.42 0.06
N ILE A 110 7.78 5.90 0.07
CA ILE A 110 8.67 5.74 1.23
C ILE A 110 8.38 6.86 2.23
N ALA A 111 8.10 6.50 3.47
CA ALA A 111 7.77 7.43 4.54
C ALA A 111 8.68 7.22 5.76
N PRO A 112 9.13 8.29 6.44
CA PRO A 112 9.85 8.17 7.70
C PRO A 112 8.91 7.68 8.81
N VAL A 113 9.44 6.86 9.72
CA VAL A 113 8.72 6.32 10.88
C VAL A 113 9.39 6.79 12.16
N VAL A 114 8.61 7.38 13.06
CA VAL A 114 9.04 7.73 14.42
C VAL A 114 8.70 6.56 15.33
N LYS A 115 9.72 6.01 16.01
CA LYS A 115 9.52 4.99 17.06
C LYS A 115 9.30 5.70 18.39
N VAL A 116 8.39 5.17 19.20
CA VAL A 116 8.12 5.64 20.57
C VAL A 116 8.31 4.48 21.54
N GLU A 117 8.68 4.81 22.77
CA GLU A 117 8.64 3.89 23.90
C GLU A 117 7.31 4.08 24.62
N PHE A 118 6.67 2.97 25.00
CA PHE A 118 5.41 3.01 25.73
C PHE A 118 5.69 2.97 27.24
N GLU A 119 5.14 3.94 27.96
CA GLU A 119 5.16 4.01 29.43
C GLU A 119 3.72 3.84 29.95
N GLU A 120 3.50 2.85 30.83
CA GLU A 120 2.21 2.60 31.47
C GLU A 120 2.07 3.51 32.70
N VAL A 121 0.95 4.24 32.80
CA VAL A 121 0.67 5.20 33.89
C VAL A 121 -0.77 5.03 34.39
N GLU A 122 -1.04 5.44 35.64
CA GLU A 122 -2.39 5.37 36.22
C GLU A 122 -3.34 6.43 35.65
N GLU A 123 -2.83 7.61 35.28
CA GLU A 123 -3.62 8.73 34.77
C GLU A 123 -2.89 9.48 33.63
N LEU A 124 -3.67 9.97 32.65
CA LEU A 124 -3.17 10.85 31.59
C LEU A 124 -3.51 12.33 31.92
N SER A 125 -2.68 13.26 31.42
CA SER A 125 -2.98 14.70 31.53
C SER A 125 -4.27 15.07 30.79
N THR A 126 -4.99 16.08 31.28
CA THR A 126 -6.19 16.59 30.61
C THR A 126 -5.84 17.40 29.36
N THR A 127 -6.73 17.36 28.36
CA THR A 127 -6.65 18.19 27.14
C THR A 127 -8.03 18.75 26.83
N GLU A 128 -8.11 19.80 25.99
CA GLU A 128 -9.38 20.38 25.55
C GLU A 128 -10.30 19.35 24.88
N ARG A 129 -9.74 18.39 24.14
CA ARG A 129 -10.50 17.31 23.50
C ARG A 129 -10.98 16.25 24.50
N GLY A 130 -10.24 16.01 25.59
CA GLY A 130 -10.56 14.98 26.59
C GLY A 130 -10.86 13.61 25.95
N SER A 131 -11.98 13.00 26.36
CA SER A 131 -12.48 11.73 25.82
C SER A 131 -13.39 11.88 24.57
N GLY A 132 -13.43 13.05 23.93
CA GLY A 132 -14.26 13.33 22.77
C GLY A 132 -13.76 12.68 21.46
N GLY A 133 -14.59 11.86 20.83
CA GLY A 133 -14.34 11.21 19.52
C GLY A 133 -15.64 11.07 18.69
N PHE A 134 -15.53 10.55 17.46
CA PHE A 134 -16.69 10.22 16.59
C PHE A 134 -17.70 11.35 16.35
N GLY A 135 -17.29 12.44 15.69
CA GLY A 135 -18.21 13.55 15.34
C GLY A 135 -18.39 14.60 16.45
N HIS A 136 -17.50 14.62 17.45
CA HIS A 136 -17.47 15.57 18.57
C HIS A 136 -17.41 17.06 18.16
N THR A 137 -17.09 17.38 16.91
CA THR A 137 -17.07 18.76 16.38
C THR A 137 -18.20 19.05 15.38
N GLY A 138 -19.19 18.15 15.25
CA GLY A 138 -20.30 18.27 14.28
C GLY A 138 -20.12 17.43 13.00
N TYR A 139 -21.19 17.42 12.18
CA TYR A 139 -21.21 16.94 10.79
C TYR A 139 -20.90 18.10 9.83
#